data_AF-A0A9D5L9G2-F1
#
_entry.id   AF-A0A9D5L9G2-F1
#
_cell.length_a   1.000
_cell.length_b   1.000
_cell.length_c   1.000
_cell.angle_alpha   90.00
_cell.angle_beta   90.00
_cell.angle_gamma   90.00
#
_symmetry.space_group_name_H-M   'P 1'
#
loop_
_entity.id
_entity.type
_entity.pdbx_description
1 polymer ?
#
loop_
_entity_poly.entity_id
_entity_poly.type
_entity_poly.pdbx_seq_one_letter_code
_entity_poly.pdbx_strand_id
1 'polypeptide(L)'
;MAAAALTLGGYSTADAKKVHTIGDSTMANYDENATVTRGWCQYLQQFLDGIEVNNRGKNGASSKSFYQESAYWTSVKKQMAEGDYVLIQFAHNDEKTQGMDGDEVKAYYTSQGNTTQANATDYRGTCPNTTYKEYLRKYVSETRAAGCTPILVGSVCRMYFSGNTIRRNGRHDLGDSFSVVSSDGIKTGRSVAASDHSMDYTYQMKLVAEEMNVPFVDLTTATADLFLSYGDKDCHAILGDGDGSTHLSATGAALIARRFVQLCQEQGLLTEYAHLTSELSITPDNADLGSGYKGQSMTKEFMVTGFDLSPASGNVSITSDGNVMLSTDQQTWEKSLSVAYNGGTLIQRFYAQMSIDEEGVNSASINVKAGNKSLDIPVTVTGVQLSGGTEVSAYWRLESDDNCVTEGPVTVIPESWHGMTLQKYANPNANTVWPSYTGFDASRKTQRNVIEGEKWPAGEIDEVSTRYIEFGITAPAETVINIDEISYYTCGCGGNGMCVHVWYSTEDDFSNATLIFSMSKMPANNMQDGKIQPVIKLNEGKSLRLRFYPWYNGEANGKTLCISDVKFHGYATAAEDPAGITDVAADAESVIASTYYTIQGMAVNTPVAGNVYIKCDLHADGSMTSSKIRY
;
A
#
# COMPACT_ATOMS: atom_id res chain seq x y z
N MET A 1 49.22 5.50 -0.37
CA MET A 1 48.72 4.61 0.68
C MET A 1 48.48 5.42 1.95
N ALA A 2 47.22 5.66 2.29
CA ALA A 2 46.74 5.94 3.64
C ALA A 2 45.22 5.73 3.57
N ALA A 3 44.79 4.51 3.89
CA ALA A 3 43.37 4.18 4.01
C ALA A 3 42.87 4.83 5.31
N ALA A 4 41.97 5.81 5.19
CA ALA A 4 41.23 6.30 6.34
C ALA A 4 40.15 5.26 6.67
N ALA A 5 40.38 4.50 7.75
CA ALA A 5 39.37 3.61 8.30
C ALA A 5 38.24 4.47 8.89
N LEU A 6 37.05 4.40 8.29
CA LEU A 6 35.81 4.85 8.91
C LEU A 6 35.55 3.95 10.13
N THR A 7 35.77 4.46 11.33
CA THR A 7 35.25 3.84 12.55
C THR A 7 33.77 4.18 12.65
N LEU A 8 32.91 3.27 12.19
CA LEU A 8 31.51 3.22 12.61
C LEU A 8 31.49 2.98 14.12
N GLY A 9 30.96 3.95 14.88
CA GLY A 9 30.74 3.78 16.31
C GLY A 9 29.85 2.57 16.54
N GLY A 10 30.24 1.70 17.49
CA GLY A 10 29.50 0.48 17.81
C GLY A 10 28.08 0.80 18.26
N TYR A 11 27.12 0.46 17.41
CA TYR A 11 25.71 0.43 17.77
C TYR A 11 25.38 -0.91 18.44
N SER A 12 24.51 -0.85 19.44
CA SER A 12 23.89 -2.01 20.08
C SER A 12 23.26 -2.92 19.02
N THR A 13 23.62 -4.20 19.01
CA THR A 13 23.12 -5.22 18.09
C THR A 13 21.69 -5.65 18.46
N ALA A 14 20.73 -4.74 18.36
CA ALA A 14 19.38 -5.16 18.00
C ALA A 14 19.42 -5.40 16.48
N ASP A 15 19.19 -6.65 16.04
CA ASP A 15 19.11 -6.94 14.60
C ASP A 15 18.01 -6.06 13.99
N ALA A 16 18.39 -5.24 13.00
CA ALA A 16 17.44 -4.39 12.28
C ALA A 16 16.36 -5.27 11.66
N LYS A 17 15.09 -4.89 11.82
CA LYS A 17 13.97 -5.69 11.32
C LYS A 17 13.38 -5.11 10.06
N LYS A 18 13.52 -3.79 9.86
CA LYS A 18 12.86 -3.06 8.76
C LYS A 18 13.77 -2.10 8.01
N VAL A 19 13.48 -2.00 6.70
CA VAL A 19 13.86 -0.87 5.86
C VAL A 19 12.58 -0.09 5.54
N HIS A 20 12.39 1.07 6.17
CA HIS A 20 11.32 2.00 5.82
C HIS A 20 11.72 2.82 4.59
N THR A 21 10.85 2.95 3.60
CA THR A 21 11.16 3.77 2.41
C THR A 21 10.16 4.91 2.28
N ILE A 22 10.63 6.16 2.26
CA ILE A 22 9.81 7.35 2.09
C ILE A 22 10.18 8.06 0.79
N GLY A 23 9.16 8.38 -0.02
CA GLY A 23 9.38 8.97 -1.33
C GLY A 23 8.10 9.25 -2.11
N ASP A 24 8.26 9.43 -3.42
CA ASP A 24 7.19 9.83 -4.35
C ASP A 24 6.61 8.64 -5.16
N SER A 25 5.92 8.93 -6.28
CA SER A 25 5.32 7.92 -7.16
C SER A 25 6.34 6.96 -7.77
N THR A 26 7.60 7.34 -7.93
CA THR A 26 8.64 6.42 -8.44
C THR A 26 9.03 5.36 -7.41
N MET A 27 8.64 5.52 -6.15
CA MET A 27 8.92 4.61 -5.04
C MET A 27 7.68 3.82 -4.60
N ALA A 28 6.48 4.40 -4.73
CA ALA A 28 5.22 3.89 -4.17
C ALA A 28 4.80 2.49 -4.65
N ASN A 29 3.98 1.81 -3.84
CA ASN A 29 3.27 0.60 -4.26
C ASN A 29 2.09 0.97 -5.16
N TYR A 30 1.86 0.16 -6.19
CA TYR A 30 0.71 0.26 -7.08
C TYR A 30 -0.07 -1.03 -7.10
N ASP A 31 -1.41 -0.92 -7.17
CA ASP A 31 -2.28 -2.05 -7.44
C ASP A 31 -2.03 -2.57 -8.85
N GLU A 32 -1.56 -3.81 -8.89
CA GLU A 32 -1.13 -4.50 -10.09
C GLU A 32 -2.28 -4.78 -11.06
N ASN A 33 -3.52 -4.81 -10.55
CA ASN A 33 -4.74 -4.97 -11.34
C ASN A 33 -5.26 -3.64 -11.93
N ALA A 34 -4.84 -2.51 -11.38
CA ALA A 34 -5.36 -1.19 -11.75
C ALA A 34 -4.47 -0.47 -12.77
N THR A 35 -3.15 -0.70 -12.72
CA THR A 35 -2.19 -0.01 -13.59
C THR A 35 -0.96 -0.86 -13.88
N VAL A 36 -0.25 -0.55 -14.98
CA VAL A 36 1.06 -1.12 -15.30
C VAL A 36 2.21 -0.40 -14.60
N THR A 37 1.96 0.77 -14.02
CA THR A 37 2.93 1.57 -13.26
C THR A 37 3.40 0.81 -12.02
N ARG A 38 4.69 0.93 -11.69
CA ARG A 38 5.31 0.36 -10.49
C ARG A 38 6.34 1.32 -9.91
N GLY A 39 6.40 1.42 -8.58
CA GLY A 39 7.52 2.05 -7.89
C GLY A 39 8.66 1.06 -7.68
N TRP A 40 9.92 1.52 -7.70
CA TRP A 40 11.07 0.62 -7.56
C TRP A 40 11.11 -0.09 -6.19
N CYS A 41 10.67 0.57 -5.11
CA CYS A 41 10.63 -0.05 -3.79
C CYS A 41 9.55 -1.14 -3.64
N GLN A 42 8.54 -1.18 -4.53
CA GLN A 42 7.61 -2.33 -4.60
C GLN A 42 8.35 -3.65 -4.86
N TYR A 43 9.51 -3.56 -5.51
CA TYR A 43 10.35 -4.67 -5.90
C TYR A 43 11.65 -4.79 -5.09
N LEU A 44 11.87 -3.95 -4.08
CA LEU A 44 13.12 -3.95 -3.33
C LEU A 44 13.29 -5.20 -2.45
N GLN A 45 12.20 -5.72 -1.87
CA GLN A 45 12.24 -6.89 -0.99
C GLN A 45 12.89 -8.11 -1.66
N GLN A 46 12.71 -8.30 -2.97
CA GLN A 46 13.27 -9.47 -3.68
C GLN A 46 14.80 -9.52 -3.69
N PHE A 47 15.46 -8.40 -3.38
CA PHE A 47 16.91 -8.26 -3.36
C PHE A 47 17.46 -8.13 -1.93
N LEU A 48 16.61 -8.30 -0.92
CA LEU A 48 16.96 -8.20 0.49
C LEU A 48 16.40 -9.40 1.27
N ASP A 49 17.27 -10.18 1.90
CA ASP A 49 16.91 -11.30 2.77
C ASP A 49 17.13 -10.91 4.24
N GLY A 50 16.33 -11.48 5.14
CA GLY A 50 16.50 -11.27 6.59
C GLY A 50 16.07 -9.89 7.12
N ILE A 51 15.46 -9.05 6.28
CA ILE A 51 14.91 -7.74 6.65
C ILE A 51 13.62 -7.45 5.89
N GLU A 52 12.64 -6.80 6.52
CA GLU A 52 11.35 -6.45 5.91
C GLU A 52 11.40 -5.05 5.26
N VAL A 53 10.97 -4.92 4.01
CA VAL A 53 10.81 -3.63 3.34
C VAL A 53 9.40 -3.08 3.62
N ASN A 54 9.35 -2.03 4.42
CA ASN A 54 8.13 -1.28 4.69
C ASN A 54 8.03 -0.08 3.73
N ASN A 55 7.50 -0.33 2.53
CA ASN A 55 7.39 0.71 1.50
C ASN A 55 6.28 1.71 1.81
N ARG A 56 6.68 2.98 2.02
CA ARG A 56 5.80 4.11 2.34
C ARG A 56 5.89 5.23 1.31
N GLY A 57 6.34 4.94 0.08
CA GLY A 57 6.27 5.90 -1.03
C GLY A 57 4.83 6.36 -1.28
N LYS A 58 4.64 7.66 -1.56
CA LYS A 58 3.33 8.27 -1.80
C LYS A 58 3.29 8.95 -3.17
N ASN A 59 2.28 8.62 -3.96
CA ASN A 59 2.04 9.27 -5.24
C ASN A 59 1.90 10.79 -5.10
N GLY A 60 2.61 11.53 -5.95
CA GLY A 60 2.55 12.99 -5.97
C GLY A 60 3.18 13.71 -4.77
N ALA A 61 3.85 13.01 -3.86
CA ALA A 61 4.48 13.60 -2.69
C ALA A 61 5.77 14.38 -3.01
N SER A 62 5.99 15.49 -2.31
CA SER A 62 7.30 16.15 -2.23
C SER A 62 7.91 15.97 -0.83
N SER A 63 9.18 16.34 -0.66
CA SER A 63 9.81 16.34 0.67
C SER A 63 9.03 17.18 1.70
N LYS A 64 8.41 18.28 1.24
CA LYS A 64 7.53 19.12 2.06
C LYS A 64 6.21 18.43 2.38
N SER A 65 5.49 17.95 1.36
CA SER A 65 4.12 17.47 1.55
C SER A 65 4.09 16.18 2.38
N PHE A 66 5.04 15.27 2.13
CA PHE A 66 5.16 14.03 2.91
C PHE A 66 5.46 14.30 4.39
N TYR A 67 6.16 15.40 4.69
CA TYR A 67 6.45 15.79 6.07
C TYR A 67 5.25 16.42 6.77
N GLN A 68 4.55 17.32 6.07
CA GLN A 68 3.47 18.14 6.65
C GLN A 68 2.17 17.38 6.80
N GLU A 69 1.87 16.47 5.89
CA GLU A 69 0.63 15.71 5.90
C GLU A 69 0.71 14.57 6.94
N SER A 70 -0.16 14.61 7.95
CA SER A 70 -0.10 13.75 9.15
C SER A 70 -0.23 12.24 8.87
N ALA A 71 -0.80 11.87 7.71
CA ALA A 71 -0.91 10.47 7.28
C ALA A 71 0.43 9.80 6.96
N TYR A 72 1.49 10.57 6.66
CA TYR A 72 2.73 10.00 6.11
C TYR A 72 3.86 10.00 7.13
N TRP A 73 4.71 11.03 7.18
CA TRP A 73 5.89 10.97 8.06
C TRP A 73 5.56 10.65 9.51
N THR A 74 4.45 11.17 10.02
CA THR A 74 3.98 10.89 11.37
C THR A 74 3.57 9.42 11.57
N SER A 75 3.00 8.75 10.56
CA SER A 75 2.63 7.33 10.65
C SER A 75 3.85 6.41 10.53
N VAL A 76 4.83 6.75 9.68
CA VAL A 76 6.07 5.98 9.55
C VAL A 76 6.86 5.98 10.85
N LYS A 77 6.99 7.15 11.51
CA LYS A 77 7.68 7.28 12.80
C LYS A 77 7.13 6.37 13.90
N LYS A 78 5.83 6.06 13.88
CA LYS A 78 5.23 5.16 14.88
C LYS A 78 5.63 3.70 14.69
N GLN A 79 6.15 3.35 13.52
CA GLN A 79 6.52 1.98 13.14
C GLN A 79 8.03 1.74 13.20
N MET A 80 8.81 2.80 13.40
CA MET A 80 10.28 2.74 13.50
C MET A 80 10.70 2.11 14.82
N ALA A 81 11.68 1.21 14.75
CA ALA A 81 12.38 0.67 15.90
C ALA A 81 13.89 0.93 15.81
N GLU A 82 14.56 0.95 16.97
CA GLU A 82 16.01 1.06 17.03
C GLU A 82 16.68 -0.02 16.17
N GLY A 83 17.66 0.37 15.37
CA GLY A 83 18.36 -0.50 14.42
C GLY A 83 17.79 -0.45 12.99
N ASP A 84 16.52 -0.06 12.79
CA ASP A 84 15.91 -0.01 11.46
C ASP A 84 16.60 1.00 10.52
N TYR A 85 16.39 0.83 9.22
CA TYR A 85 16.87 1.75 8.19
C TYR A 85 15.73 2.62 7.64
N VAL A 86 16.04 3.85 7.21
CA VAL A 86 15.08 4.73 6.54
C VAL A 86 15.69 5.28 5.26
N LEU A 87 15.18 4.82 4.12
CA LEU A 87 15.53 5.34 2.80
C LEU A 87 14.69 6.57 2.48
N ILE A 88 15.34 7.68 2.15
CA ILE A 88 14.70 8.99 1.92
C ILE A 88 14.97 9.44 0.48
N GLN A 89 13.94 9.48 -0.36
CA GLN A 89 14.06 9.82 -1.79
C GLN A 89 12.95 10.78 -2.26
N PHE A 90 13.30 12.03 -2.55
CA PHE A 90 12.38 13.04 -3.08
C PHE A 90 13.07 13.95 -4.09
N ALA A 91 12.33 14.43 -5.09
CA ALA A 91 12.69 15.57 -5.95
C ALA A 91 11.57 15.87 -6.96
N HIS A 92 10.88 14.84 -7.47
CA HIS A 92 9.95 14.96 -8.61
C HIS A 92 8.85 16.01 -8.42
N ASN A 93 8.28 16.08 -7.20
CA ASN A 93 7.22 17.03 -6.87
C ASN A 93 7.74 18.22 -6.07
N ASP A 94 9.01 18.21 -5.67
CA ASP A 94 9.73 19.36 -5.14
C ASP A 94 10.00 20.38 -6.25
N GLU A 95 10.26 19.91 -7.48
CA GLU A 95 10.42 20.71 -8.71
C GLU A 95 9.20 21.53 -9.12
N LYS A 96 8.04 21.32 -8.46
CA LYS A 96 6.83 22.12 -8.70
C LYS A 96 7.14 23.60 -8.44
N THR A 97 6.26 24.45 -8.97
CA THR A 97 6.49 25.91 -8.98
C THR A 97 7.84 26.33 -9.59
N GLN A 98 8.42 25.49 -10.47
CA GLN A 98 9.70 25.72 -11.15
C GLN A 98 10.87 25.97 -10.19
N GLY A 99 10.94 25.19 -9.10
CA GLY A 99 12.01 25.27 -8.11
C GLY A 99 11.90 26.43 -7.12
N MET A 100 10.77 27.14 -7.11
CA MET A 100 10.43 28.07 -6.03
C MET A 100 9.72 27.34 -4.90
N ASP A 101 9.81 27.87 -3.68
CA ASP A 101 8.99 27.37 -2.59
C ASP A 101 7.51 27.74 -2.79
N GLY A 102 6.62 26.74 -2.75
CA GLY A 102 5.20 26.93 -3.00
C GLY A 102 4.50 27.87 -2.01
N ASP A 103 4.95 27.92 -0.75
CA ASP A 103 4.38 28.81 0.26
C ASP A 103 4.80 30.26 0.01
N GLU A 104 6.05 30.48 -0.41
CA GLU A 104 6.54 31.80 -0.81
C GLU A 104 5.80 32.34 -2.04
N VAL A 105 5.57 31.48 -3.05
CA VAL A 105 4.82 31.85 -4.26
C VAL A 105 3.37 32.19 -3.90
N LYS A 106 2.74 31.40 -3.03
CA LYS A 106 1.39 31.66 -2.55
C LYS A 106 1.32 32.99 -1.81
N ALA A 107 2.25 33.22 -0.87
CA ALA A 107 2.34 34.47 -0.11
C ALA A 107 2.57 35.68 -1.02
N TYR A 108 3.42 35.54 -2.04
CA TYR A 108 3.63 36.56 -3.06
C TYR A 108 2.31 36.94 -3.74
N TYR A 109 1.57 35.98 -4.30
CA TYR A 109 0.30 36.28 -4.96
C TYR A 109 -0.77 36.85 -4.00
N THR A 110 -0.82 36.35 -2.76
CA THR A 110 -1.69 36.92 -1.72
C THR A 110 -1.34 38.39 -1.44
N SER A 111 -0.06 38.75 -1.36
CA SER A 111 0.38 40.13 -1.12
C SER A 111 -0.03 41.10 -2.24
N GLN A 112 -0.21 40.58 -3.45
CA GLN A 112 -0.67 41.34 -4.62
C GLN A 112 -2.20 41.39 -4.73
N GLY A 113 -2.94 40.80 -3.78
CA GLY A 113 -4.39 40.64 -3.85
C GLY A 113 -4.86 39.64 -4.92
N ASN A 114 -3.95 38.84 -5.49
CA ASN A 114 -4.26 37.86 -6.53
C ASN A 114 -4.58 36.50 -5.90
N THR A 115 -5.75 36.40 -5.29
CA THR A 115 -6.22 35.18 -4.61
C THR A 115 -6.36 33.99 -5.55
N THR A 116 -6.72 34.21 -6.82
CA THR A 116 -6.83 33.14 -7.83
C THR A 116 -5.50 32.42 -8.04
N GLN A 117 -4.41 33.17 -8.24
CA GLN A 117 -3.08 32.55 -8.43
C GLN A 117 -2.52 31.98 -7.12
N ALA A 118 -2.79 32.63 -5.98
CA ALA A 118 -2.41 32.09 -4.68
C ALA A 118 -3.07 30.72 -4.42
N ASN A 119 -4.34 30.56 -4.76
CA ASN A 119 -5.09 29.30 -4.59
C ASN A 119 -4.68 28.22 -5.61
N ALA A 120 -4.20 28.62 -6.79
CA ALA A 120 -3.69 27.71 -7.81
C ALA A 120 -2.21 27.30 -7.61
N THR A 121 -1.52 27.91 -6.63
CA THR A 121 -0.12 27.62 -6.37
C THR A 121 0.04 26.21 -5.80
N ASP A 122 0.91 25.43 -6.43
CA ASP A 122 1.22 24.08 -5.97
C ASP A 122 2.13 24.16 -4.73
N TYR A 123 1.55 23.95 -3.55
CA TYR A 123 2.25 24.09 -2.27
C TYR A 123 3.43 23.11 -2.13
N ARG A 124 3.44 22.02 -2.90
CA ARG A 124 4.46 20.96 -2.82
C ARG A 124 5.85 21.44 -3.25
N GLY A 125 5.93 22.51 -4.03
CA GLY A 125 7.19 23.04 -4.52
C GLY A 125 8.12 23.46 -3.39
N THR A 126 9.40 23.13 -3.54
CA THR A 126 10.47 23.52 -2.61
C THR A 126 11.63 24.11 -3.39
N CYS A 127 12.41 24.98 -2.74
CA CYS A 127 13.63 25.49 -3.33
C CYS A 127 14.80 24.52 -3.03
N PRO A 128 15.57 24.07 -4.04
CA PRO A 128 16.61 23.04 -3.86
C PRO A 128 17.64 23.39 -2.77
N ASN A 129 18.10 24.64 -2.73
CA ASN A 129 19.18 25.06 -1.86
C ASN A 129 18.71 25.58 -0.48
N THR A 130 17.40 25.70 -0.26
CA THR A 130 16.81 26.12 1.03
C THR A 130 15.80 25.09 1.55
N THR A 131 14.52 25.23 1.22
CA THR A 131 13.43 24.49 1.89
C THR A 131 13.51 22.99 1.66
N TYR A 132 13.98 22.55 0.49
CA TYR A 132 14.25 21.13 0.24
C TYR A 132 15.26 20.56 1.25
N LYS A 133 16.40 21.24 1.46
CA LYS A 133 17.42 20.82 2.44
C LYS A 133 16.86 20.82 3.86
N GLU A 134 16.01 21.78 4.19
CA GLU A 134 15.38 21.85 5.51
C GLU A 134 14.54 20.60 5.81
N TYR A 135 13.73 20.13 4.85
CA TYR A 135 12.95 18.90 5.02
C TYR A 135 13.84 17.66 5.10
N LEU A 136 14.86 17.54 4.26
CA LEU A 136 15.83 16.44 4.34
C LEU A 136 16.51 16.37 5.72
N ARG A 137 16.92 17.53 6.26
CA ARG A 137 17.52 17.60 7.61
C ARG A 137 16.55 17.14 8.70
N LYS A 138 15.26 17.49 8.59
CA LYS A 138 14.23 17.04 9.53
C LYS A 138 14.10 15.52 9.50
N TYR A 139 13.97 14.91 8.31
CA TYR A 139 13.90 13.46 8.18
C TYR A 139 15.10 12.75 8.79
N VAL A 140 16.31 13.21 8.47
CA VAL A 140 17.55 12.62 9.02
C VAL A 140 17.60 12.75 10.54
N SER A 141 17.29 13.93 11.08
CA SER A 141 17.34 14.20 12.52
C SER A 141 16.34 13.34 13.29
N GLU A 142 15.10 13.26 12.79
CA GLU A 142 14.03 12.51 13.43
C GLU A 142 14.23 10.99 13.28
N THR A 143 14.78 10.52 12.17
CA THR A 143 15.19 9.11 11.99
C THR A 143 16.24 8.71 13.02
N ARG A 144 17.28 9.53 13.21
CA ARG A 144 18.31 9.28 14.22
C ARG A 144 17.76 9.32 15.64
N ALA A 145 16.82 10.23 15.92
CA ALA A 145 16.18 10.32 17.22
C ALA A 145 15.38 9.05 17.58
N ALA A 146 14.91 8.30 16.57
CA ALA A 146 14.26 7.01 16.74
C ALA A 146 15.24 5.82 16.87
N GLY A 147 16.56 6.06 16.83
CA GLY A 147 17.57 4.99 16.85
C GLY A 147 17.75 4.28 15.49
N CYS A 148 17.19 4.83 14.41
CA CYS A 148 17.27 4.27 13.07
C CYS A 148 18.42 4.90 12.25
N THR A 149 18.82 4.23 11.17
CA THR A 149 19.86 4.68 10.24
C THR A 149 19.25 5.33 9.00
N PRO A 150 19.36 6.68 8.83
CA PRO A 150 18.89 7.35 7.63
C PRO A 150 19.87 7.16 6.47
N ILE A 151 19.33 6.93 5.26
CA ILE A 151 20.07 6.86 4.00
C ILE A 151 19.38 7.81 3.01
N LEU A 152 20.12 8.80 2.53
CA LEU A 152 19.64 9.70 1.48
C LEU A 152 19.85 9.05 0.11
N VAL A 153 18.81 9.01 -0.72
CA VAL A 153 18.84 8.35 -2.03
C VAL A 153 18.44 9.35 -3.10
N GLY A 154 19.30 9.58 -4.09
CA GLY A 154 18.97 10.45 -5.23
C GLY A 154 17.72 9.95 -5.96
N SER A 155 16.83 10.84 -6.40
CA SER A 155 15.62 10.43 -7.12
C SER A 155 15.93 9.75 -8.44
N VAL A 156 15.08 8.78 -8.83
CA VAL A 156 15.09 8.17 -10.16
C VAL A 156 15.01 9.27 -11.21
N CYS A 157 15.95 9.30 -12.17
CA CYS A 157 15.91 10.32 -13.21
C CYS A 157 14.67 10.17 -14.10
N ARG A 158 14.27 11.24 -14.80
CA ARG A 158 13.26 11.19 -15.86
C ARG A 158 13.93 10.83 -17.18
N MET A 159 13.22 10.10 -18.03
CA MET A 159 13.63 9.69 -19.38
C MET A 159 13.61 10.86 -20.38
N TYR A 160 14.09 12.04 -19.98
CA TYR A 160 14.17 13.24 -20.83
C TYR A 160 15.41 13.19 -21.71
N PHE A 161 15.37 12.31 -22.70
CA PHE A 161 16.46 12.15 -23.66
C PHE A 161 16.71 13.42 -24.49
N SER A 162 17.98 13.68 -24.74
CA SER A 162 18.47 14.63 -25.73
C SER A 162 19.66 14.00 -26.44
N GLY A 163 19.37 13.32 -27.55
CA GLY A 163 20.35 12.45 -28.21
C GLY A 163 20.82 11.35 -27.26
N ASN A 164 22.13 11.25 -27.06
CA ASN A 164 22.76 10.24 -26.21
C ASN A 164 23.01 10.75 -24.77
N THR A 165 22.18 11.68 -24.29
CA THR A 165 22.26 12.24 -22.93
C THR A 165 20.86 12.37 -22.33
N ILE A 166 20.77 12.45 -21.01
CA ILE A 166 19.55 12.88 -20.31
C ILE A 166 19.70 14.37 -19.96
N ARG A 167 18.67 15.16 -20.26
CA ARG A 167 18.64 16.61 -19.97
C ARG A 167 18.83 16.87 -18.48
N ARG A 168 19.37 18.05 -18.11
CA ARG A 168 19.59 18.46 -16.71
C ARG A 168 18.31 18.33 -15.87
N ASN A 169 17.18 18.82 -16.37
CA ASN A 169 15.90 18.70 -15.68
C ASN A 169 15.36 17.27 -15.60
N GLY A 170 15.87 16.34 -16.41
CA GLY A 170 15.62 14.91 -16.23
C GLY A 170 16.42 14.32 -15.08
N ARG A 171 17.55 14.93 -14.71
CA ARG A 171 18.39 14.55 -13.56
C ARG A 171 18.13 15.41 -12.33
N HIS A 172 16.96 16.04 -12.26
CA HIS A 172 16.55 16.92 -11.17
C HIS A 172 17.41 18.18 -10.99
N ASP A 173 17.98 18.68 -12.09
CA ASP A 173 18.67 19.96 -12.15
C ASP A 173 17.89 20.95 -13.03
N LEU A 174 17.24 21.93 -12.39
CA LEU A 174 16.44 22.96 -13.04
C LEU A 174 17.28 24.13 -13.57
N GLY A 175 18.60 24.07 -13.51
CA GLY A 175 19.49 25.17 -13.84
C GLY A 175 19.39 25.69 -15.29
N ASP A 176 18.79 24.94 -16.21
CA ASP A 176 18.52 25.42 -17.57
C ASP A 176 17.29 26.32 -17.69
N SER A 177 16.32 26.20 -16.77
CA SER A 177 15.10 27.01 -16.74
C SER A 177 14.38 26.86 -15.39
N PHE A 178 14.44 27.89 -14.56
CA PHE A 178 13.73 27.98 -13.29
C PHE A 178 13.07 29.34 -13.09
N SER A 179 12.28 29.46 -12.03
CA SER A 179 11.67 30.72 -11.61
C SER A 179 12.18 31.16 -10.23
N VAL A 180 12.15 32.46 -9.96
CA VAL A 180 12.47 33.02 -8.65
C VAL A 180 11.47 34.09 -8.24
N VAL A 181 11.10 34.11 -6.96
CA VAL A 181 10.40 35.24 -6.36
C VAL A 181 11.42 36.34 -6.08
N SER A 182 11.17 37.56 -6.57
CA SER A 182 12.04 38.72 -6.32
C SER A 182 11.22 39.94 -5.90
N SER A 183 11.89 41.00 -5.44
CA SER A 183 11.25 42.28 -5.10
C SER A 183 10.44 42.87 -6.26
N ASP A 184 10.87 42.60 -7.49
CA ASP A 184 10.25 43.11 -8.72
C ASP A 184 9.29 42.09 -9.35
N GLY A 185 8.81 41.13 -8.55
CA GLY A 185 7.90 40.05 -8.94
C GLY A 185 8.58 38.73 -9.30
N ILE A 186 7.77 37.74 -9.70
CA ILE A 186 8.27 36.43 -10.13
C ILE A 186 8.98 36.58 -11.48
N LYS A 187 10.24 36.16 -11.54
CA LYS A 187 11.04 36.10 -12.77
C LYS A 187 11.11 34.66 -13.23
N THR A 188 10.66 34.39 -14.45
CA THR A 188 10.63 33.04 -15.05
C THR A 188 11.74 32.85 -16.09
N GLY A 189 12.04 31.61 -16.46
CA GLY A 189 13.00 31.29 -17.52
C GLY A 189 14.44 31.70 -17.20
N ARG A 190 14.79 31.74 -15.91
CA ARG A 190 16.16 32.00 -15.45
C ARG A 190 17.00 30.76 -15.71
N SER A 191 18.28 30.95 -15.99
CA SER A 191 19.23 29.87 -16.13
C SER A 191 20.56 30.20 -15.46
N VAL A 192 21.28 29.15 -15.10
CA VAL A 192 22.63 29.19 -14.52
C VAL A 192 23.52 28.19 -15.25
N ALA A 193 24.84 28.43 -15.21
CA ALA A 193 25.81 27.56 -15.84
C ALA A 193 25.72 26.12 -15.27
N ALA A 194 26.15 25.12 -16.04
CA ALA A 194 26.12 23.72 -15.61
C ALA A 194 27.01 23.43 -14.37
N SER A 195 27.97 24.30 -14.06
CA SER A 195 28.79 24.25 -12.84
C SER A 195 28.09 24.82 -11.61
N ASP A 196 26.95 25.49 -11.78
CA ASP A 196 26.14 26.04 -10.71
C ASP A 196 25.04 25.05 -10.34
N HIS A 197 25.19 24.44 -9.17
CA HIS A 197 24.30 23.43 -8.62
C HIS A 197 23.25 24.02 -7.67
N SER A 198 23.02 25.34 -7.68
CA SER A 198 22.01 25.97 -6.82
C SER A 198 20.59 25.46 -7.08
N MET A 199 20.33 24.96 -8.29
CA MET A 199 19.04 24.43 -8.72
C MET A 199 19.03 22.91 -8.97
N ASP A 200 20.03 22.21 -8.43
CA ASP A 200 20.24 20.77 -8.60
C ASP A 200 19.83 20.02 -7.30
N TYR A 201 18.63 19.44 -7.29
CA TYR A 201 18.10 18.76 -6.10
C TYR A 201 18.99 17.61 -5.65
N THR A 202 19.49 16.80 -6.58
CA THR A 202 20.35 15.65 -6.26
C THR A 202 21.65 16.10 -5.62
N TYR A 203 22.28 17.14 -6.18
CA TYR A 203 23.48 17.74 -5.58
C TYR A 203 23.21 18.35 -4.21
N GLN A 204 22.08 19.07 -4.03
CA GLN A 204 21.72 19.64 -2.74
C GLN A 204 21.43 18.56 -1.69
N MET A 205 20.82 17.42 -2.06
CA MET A 205 20.66 16.26 -1.19
C MET A 205 22.01 15.69 -0.77
N LYS A 206 22.94 15.52 -1.72
CA LYS A 206 24.30 15.06 -1.43
C LYS A 206 25.00 15.97 -0.41
N LEU A 207 24.87 17.30 -0.56
CA LEU A 207 25.41 18.24 0.42
C LEU A 207 24.77 18.07 1.81
N VAL A 208 23.48 17.77 1.91
CA VAL A 208 22.85 17.45 3.21
C VAL A 208 23.42 16.15 3.78
N ALA A 209 23.66 15.15 2.93
CA ALA A 209 24.26 13.89 3.37
C ALA A 209 25.65 14.09 3.98
N GLU A 210 26.49 14.87 3.29
CA GLU A 210 27.82 15.27 3.76
C GLU A 210 27.74 16.11 5.05
N GLU A 211 26.87 17.12 5.07
CA GLU A 211 26.64 18.01 6.24
C GLU A 211 26.23 17.21 7.48
N MET A 212 25.34 16.25 7.31
CA MET A 212 24.79 15.47 8.41
C MET A 212 25.55 14.17 8.67
N ASN A 213 26.59 13.87 7.89
CA ASN A 213 27.35 12.62 7.96
C ASN A 213 26.44 11.38 7.89
N VAL A 214 25.61 11.30 6.85
CA VAL A 214 24.76 10.13 6.53
C VAL A 214 25.11 9.58 5.14
N PRO A 215 24.87 8.29 4.87
CA PRO A 215 25.12 7.74 3.54
C PRO A 215 24.28 8.40 2.45
N PHE A 216 24.86 8.54 1.26
CA PHE A 216 24.20 9.00 0.05
C PHE A 216 24.37 8.00 -1.08
N VAL A 217 23.25 7.48 -1.60
CA VAL A 217 23.22 6.59 -2.75
C VAL A 217 22.78 7.38 -3.98
N ASP A 218 23.70 7.58 -4.94
CA ASP A 218 23.43 8.34 -6.18
C ASP A 218 22.67 7.51 -7.21
N LEU A 219 21.40 7.24 -6.90
CA LEU A 219 20.50 6.53 -7.80
C LEU A 219 20.08 7.38 -9.02
N THR A 220 20.17 8.71 -8.94
CA THR A 220 19.90 9.60 -10.09
C THR A 220 20.90 9.35 -11.22
N THR A 221 22.20 9.30 -10.92
CA THR A 221 23.22 9.01 -11.94
C THR A 221 23.10 7.58 -12.44
N ALA A 222 22.90 6.60 -11.54
CA ALA A 222 22.80 5.19 -11.93
C ALA A 222 21.58 4.90 -12.82
N THR A 223 20.45 5.57 -12.59
CA THR A 223 19.26 5.44 -13.45
C THR A 223 19.46 6.13 -14.80
N ALA A 224 20.16 7.27 -14.85
CA ALA A 224 20.49 7.91 -16.12
C ALA A 224 21.39 7.00 -16.98
N ASP A 225 22.40 6.36 -16.39
CA ASP A 225 23.27 5.42 -17.10
C ASP A 225 22.49 4.19 -17.61
N LEU A 226 21.57 3.66 -16.79
CA LEU A 226 20.68 2.57 -17.19
C LEU A 226 19.80 2.98 -18.39
N PHE A 227 19.19 4.16 -18.35
CA PHE A 227 18.33 4.59 -19.45
C PHE A 227 19.12 4.81 -20.73
N LEU A 228 20.32 5.40 -20.63
CA LEU A 228 21.21 5.58 -21.77
C LEU A 228 21.67 4.24 -22.39
N SER A 229 21.81 3.18 -21.61
CA SER A 229 22.19 1.86 -22.14
C SER A 229 21.10 1.20 -22.98
N TYR A 230 19.83 1.52 -22.72
CA TYR A 230 18.69 1.07 -23.53
C TYR A 230 18.39 2.04 -24.70
N GLY A 231 18.71 3.33 -24.54
CA GLY A 231 18.34 4.37 -25.48
C GLY A 231 16.85 4.71 -25.41
N ASP A 232 16.49 5.86 -25.99
CA ASP A 232 15.19 6.50 -25.79
C ASP A 232 13.99 5.58 -26.07
N LYS A 233 13.98 4.95 -27.25
CA LYS A 233 12.87 4.11 -27.71
C LYS A 233 12.64 2.91 -26.79
N ASP A 234 13.69 2.13 -26.53
CA ASP A 234 13.56 0.90 -25.75
C ASP A 234 13.39 1.20 -24.27
N CYS A 235 13.95 2.30 -23.77
CA CYS A 235 13.71 2.78 -22.41
C CYS A 235 12.22 3.07 -22.18
N HIS A 236 11.57 3.86 -23.04
CA HIS A 236 10.13 4.14 -22.89
C HIS A 236 9.26 2.90 -23.11
N ALA A 237 9.65 2.00 -24.02
CA ALA A 237 8.85 0.81 -24.33
C ALA A 237 8.98 -0.32 -23.28
N ILE A 238 10.14 -0.44 -22.65
CA ILE A 238 10.48 -1.56 -21.77
C ILE A 238 10.52 -1.13 -20.31
N LEU A 239 11.15 0.02 -20.01
CA LEU A 239 11.40 0.48 -18.63
C LEU A 239 10.35 1.47 -18.15
N GLY A 240 9.72 2.22 -19.05
CA GLY A 240 8.60 3.12 -18.77
C GLY A 240 7.26 2.39 -18.73
N ASP A 241 6.29 2.98 -18.05
CA ASP A 241 4.91 2.46 -18.00
C ASP A 241 4.08 2.77 -19.26
N GLY A 242 4.68 3.49 -20.22
CA GLY A 242 4.03 3.93 -21.45
C GLY A 242 3.30 5.27 -21.33
N ASP A 243 3.26 5.89 -20.14
CA ASP A 243 2.61 7.18 -19.90
C ASP A 243 3.61 8.24 -19.40
N GLY A 244 4.23 8.91 -20.37
CA GLY A 244 5.23 9.96 -20.14
C GLY A 244 6.64 9.41 -19.93
N SER A 245 7.45 10.12 -19.13
CA SER A 245 8.89 9.87 -19.00
C SER A 245 9.35 9.81 -17.54
N THR A 246 8.43 9.55 -16.61
CA THR A 246 8.71 9.55 -15.15
C THR A 246 8.48 8.17 -14.55
N HIS A 247 7.35 7.55 -14.88
CA HIS A 247 6.87 6.35 -14.20
C HIS A 247 7.40 5.09 -14.88
N LEU A 248 7.55 4.04 -14.07
CA LEU A 248 8.25 2.82 -14.46
C LEU A 248 7.26 1.70 -14.69
N SER A 249 7.59 0.83 -15.65
CA SER A 249 7.01 -0.51 -15.70
C SER A 249 7.57 -1.39 -14.58
N ALA A 250 7.03 -2.59 -14.43
CA ALA A 250 7.62 -3.63 -13.57
C ALA A 250 9.11 -3.87 -13.89
N THR A 251 9.48 -3.93 -15.17
CA THR A 251 10.86 -4.13 -15.61
C THR A 251 11.77 -2.98 -15.19
N GLY A 252 11.34 -1.73 -15.40
CA GLY A 252 12.09 -0.56 -14.96
C GLY A 252 12.27 -0.52 -13.45
N ALA A 253 11.19 -0.75 -12.71
CA ALA A 253 11.17 -0.74 -11.25
C ALA A 253 12.10 -1.82 -10.66
N ALA A 254 12.06 -3.06 -11.17
CA ALA A 254 12.93 -4.14 -10.71
C ALA A 254 14.41 -3.90 -11.00
N LEU A 255 14.76 -3.42 -12.20
CA LEU A 255 16.15 -3.10 -12.56
C LEU A 255 16.73 -1.98 -11.69
N ILE A 256 15.92 -0.97 -11.36
CA ILE A 256 16.32 0.14 -10.51
C ILE A 256 16.52 -0.33 -9.06
N ALA A 257 15.61 -1.15 -8.53
CA ALA A 257 15.75 -1.74 -7.20
C ALA A 257 17.01 -2.60 -7.09
N ARG A 258 17.28 -3.43 -8.12
CA ARG A 258 18.50 -4.21 -8.23
C ARG A 258 19.74 -3.32 -8.23
N ARG A 259 19.73 -2.22 -9.00
CA ARG A 259 20.86 -1.30 -9.09
C ARG A 259 21.09 -0.56 -7.78
N PHE A 260 20.03 -0.19 -7.06
CA PHE A 260 20.13 0.38 -5.71
C PHE A 260 20.89 -0.55 -4.75
N VAL A 261 20.51 -1.83 -4.68
CA VAL A 261 21.19 -2.79 -3.80
C VAL A 261 22.67 -2.99 -4.20
N GLN A 262 23.00 -2.98 -5.50
CA GLN A 262 24.40 -2.99 -5.95
C GLN A 262 25.17 -1.78 -5.41
N LEU A 263 24.60 -0.57 -5.52
CA LEU A 263 25.24 0.64 -5.01
C LEU A 263 25.39 0.60 -3.48
N CYS A 264 24.42 0.02 -2.77
CA CYS A 264 24.54 -0.19 -1.33
C CYS A 264 25.72 -1.11 -1.00
N GLN A 265 25.86 -2.26 -1.68
CA GLN A 265 27.01 -3.15 -1.50
C GLN A 265 28.34 -2.47 -1.83
N GLU A 266 28.41 -1.69 -2.92
CA GLU A 266 29.60 -0.89 -3.29
C GLU A 266 30.01 0.09 -2.18
N GLN A 267 29.06 0.53 -1.35
CA GLN A 267 29.27 1.43 -0.21
C GLN A 267 29.34 0.72 1.16
N GLY A 268 29.19 -0.61 1.21
CA GLY A 268 29.13 -1.37 2.46
C GLY A 268 27.85 -1.15 3.28
N LEU A 269 26.76 -0.71 2.64
CA LEU A 269 25.44 -0.52 3.24
C LEU A 269 24.57 -1.75 2.95
N LEU A 270 23.73 -2.17 3.91
CA LEU A 270 22.76 -3.26 3.75
C LEU A 270 23.37 -4.57 3.19
N THR A 271 24.69 -4.75 3.31
CA THR A 271 25.42 -5.81 2.59
C THR A 271 25.10 -7.18 3.15
N GLU A 272 24.86 -7.25 4.46
CA GLU A 272 24.42 -8.43 5.18
C GLU A 272 23.02 -8.92 4.77
N TYR A 273 22.19 -8.04 4.21
CA TYR A 273 20.85 -8.36 3.73
C TYR A 273 20.80 -8.54 2.21
N ALA A 274 21.80 -8.07 1.47
CA ALA A 274 21.77 -8.02 0.02
C ALA A 274 21.80 -9.41 -0.64
N HIS A 275 20.78 -9.71 -1.43
CA HIS A 275 20.63 -10.94 -2.20
C HIS A 275 20.49 -10.61 -3.69
N LEU A 276 21.64 -10.54 -4.38
CA LEU A 276 21.72 -10.25 -5.81
C LEU A 276 22.14 -11.49 -6.60
N THR A 277 21.22 -12.43 -6.79
CA THR A 277 21.53 -13.63 -7.57
C THR A 277 21.58 -13.32 -9.07
N SER A 278 22.54 -13.93 -9.76
CA SER A 278 22.53 -14.06 -11.23
C SER A 278 21.71 -15.29 -11.65
N GLU A 279 20.68 -15.61 -10.88
CA GLU A 279 19.89 -16.82 -11.04
C GLU A 279 18.45 -16.47 -11.35
N LEU A 280 17.67 -17.49 -11.68
CA LEU A 280 16.23 -17.36 -11.78
C LEU A 280 15.68 -17.09 -10.37
N SER A 281 14.81 -16.10 -10.23
CA SER A 281 14.08 -15.80 -9.01
C SER A 281 12.61 -15.53 -9.34
N ILE A 282 11.76 -15.62 -8.33
CA ILE A 282 10.34 -15.30 -8.43
C ILE A 282 9.93 -14.45 -7.24
N THR A 283 8.98 -13.54 -7.45
CA THR A 283 8.41 -12.72 -6.39
C THR A 283 6.90 -12.62 -6.58
N PRO A 284 6.10 -12.85 -5.51
CA PRO A 284 6.53 -13.36 -4.21
C PRO A 284 7.00 -14.82 -4.30
N ASP A 285 7.93 -15.21 -3.44
CA ASP A 285 8.46 -16.57 -3.30
C ASP A 285 7.60 -17.47 -2.39
N ASN A 286 6.64 -16.87 -1.69
CA ASN A 286 5.52 -17.53 -1.02
C ASN A 286 4.18 -17.09 -1.66
N ALA A 287 3.47 -18.04 -2.26
CA ALA A 287 2.23 -17.77 -2.99
C ALA A 287 0.98 -18.00 -2.13
N ASP A 288 0.79 -17.20 -1.07
CA ASP A 288 -0.52 -17.11 -0.41
C ASP A 288 -1.47 -16.22 -1.22
N LEU A 289 -2.49 -16.83 -1.85
CA LEU A 289 -3.54 -16.16 -2.62
C LEU A 289 -4.60 -15.53 -1.72
N GLY A 290 -4.48 -15.67 -0.41
CA GLY A 290 -5.37 -15.12 0.60
C GLY A 290 -6.56 -16.05 0.87
N SER A 291 -7.68 -15.43 1.25
CA SER A 291 -8.90 -16.16 1.59
C SER A 291 -9.99 -15.88 0.55
N GLY A 292 -10.72 -16.92 0.18
CA GLY A 292 -11.86 -16.86 -0.72
C GLY A 292 -13.00 -17.75 -0.24
N TYR A 293 -14.22 -17.54 -0.73
CA TYR A 293 -15.30 -18.49 -0.47
C TYR A 293 -15.17 -19.73 -1.34
N LYS A 294 -15.61 -20.88 -0.82
CA LYS A 294 -15.69 -22.11 -1.62
C LYS A 294 -16.40 -21.87 -2.96
N GLY A 295 -15.77 -22.30 -4.05
CA GLY A 295 -16.24 -22.09 -5.43
C GLY A 295 -15.75 -20.80 -6.09
N GLN A 296 -15.13 -19.88 -5.35
CA GLN A 296 -14.42 -18.74 -5.94
C GLN A 296 -13.05 -19.17 -6.47
N SER A 297 -12.48 -18.35 -7.34
CA SER A 297 -11.09 -18.46 -7.76
C SER A 297 -10.33 -17.22 -7.35
N MET A 298 -9.18 -17.40 -6.72
CA MET A 298 -8.31 -16.32 -6.28
C MET A 298 -7.16 -16.20 -7.27
N THR A 299 -6.80 -14.97 -7.63
CA THR A 299 -5.70 -14.70 -8.57
C THR A 299 -4.63 -13.88 -7.87
N LYS A 300 -3.36 -14.21 -8.11
CA LYS A 300 -2.20 -13.45 -7.64
C LYS A 300 -1.21 -13.24 -8.77
N GLU A 301 -0.65 -12.03 -8.89
CA GLU A 301 0.45 -11.72 -9.79
C GLU A 301 1.77 -12.23 -9.20
N PHE A 302 2.63 -12.69 -10.10
CA PHE A 302 3.99 -13.12 -9.85
C PHE A 302 4.90 -12.45 -10.88
N MET A 303 6.11 -12.13 -10.45
CA MET A 303 7.18 -11.72 -11.34
C MET A 303 8.28 -12.77 -11.30
N VAL A 304 8.57 -13.38 -12.44
CA VAL A 304 9.78 -14.17 -12.61
C VAL A 304 10.87 -13.26 -13.16
N THR A 305 12.02 -13.26 -12.49
CA THR A 305 13.22 -12.59 -12.99
C THR A 305 14.37 -13.56 -13.16
N GLY A 306 15.28 -13.24 -14.07
CA GLY A 306 16.52 -13.96 -14.23
C GLY A 306 17.55 -13.01 -14.81
N PHE A 307 18.73 -12.97 -14.21
CA PHE A 307 19.84 -12.16 -14.67
C PHE A 307 21.02 -13.06 -15.04
N ASP A 308 21.75 -12.73 -16.11
CA ASP A 308 22.87 -13.52 -16.63
C ASP A 308 22.54 -15.01 -16.90
N LEU A 309 21.31 -15.28 -17.36
CA LEU A 309 20.86 -16.62 -17.76
C LEU A 309 21.70 -17.17 -18.91
N SER A 310 22.03 -18.46 -18.82
CA SER A 310 22.76 -19.21 -19.86
C SER A 310 21.93 -20.39 -20.37
N PRO A 311 21.76 -20.55 -21.70
CA PRO A 311 22.32 -19.73 -22.79
C PRO A 311 21.73 -18.31 -22.84
N ALA A 312 22.39 -17.36 -23.51
CA ALA A 312 21.96 -15.95 -23.55
C ALA A 312 20.57 -15.71 -24.16
N SER A 313 20.02 -16.68 -24.91
CA SER A 313 18.63 -16.66 -25.35
C SER A 313 18.02 -18.04 -25.16
N GLY A 314 16.79 -18.09 -24.67
CA GLY A 314 16.09 -19.33 -24.40
C GLY A 314 14.67 -19.08 -23.90
N ASN A 315 14.07 -20.12 -23.32
CA ASN A 315 12.76 -20.02 -22.69
C ASN A 315 12.85 -20.45 -21.21
N VAL A 316 12.06 -19.80 -20.38
CA VAL A 316 11.71 -20.23 -19.03
C VAL A 316 10.32 -20.87 -19.08
N SER A 317 10.22 -22.08 -18.55
CA SER A 317 8.96 -22.80 -18.43
C SER A 317 8.38 -22.54 -17.04
N ILE A 318 7.11 -22.18 -16.97
CA ILE A 318 6.36 -22.00 -15.73
C ILE A 318 5.22 -23.00 -15.78
N THR A 319 5.16 -23.94 -14.84
CA THR A 319 4.15 -25.00 -14.80
C THR A 319 3.46 -25.02 -13.45
N SER A 320 2.21 -25.48 -13.39
CA SER A 320 1.47 -25.58 -12.14
C SER A 320 0.81 -26.94 -11.96
N ASP A 321 0.61 -27.36 -10.72
CA ASP A 321 -0.15 -28.56 -10.36
C ASP A 321 -1.58 -28.23 -9.88
N GLY A 322 -2.27 -29.23 -9.32
CA GLY A 322 -3.55 -29.06 -8.62
C GLY A 322 -4.59 -28.31 -9.43
N ASN A 323 -5.21 -27.30 -8.81
CA ASN A 323 -6.22 -26.44 -9.43
C ASN A 323 -5.69 -25.05 -9.81
N VAL A 324 -4.36 -24.89 -9.89
CA VAL A 324 -3.75 -23.61 -10.25
C VAL A 324 -3.66 -23.47 -11.77
N MET A 325 -4.19 -22.40 -12.33
CA MET A 325 -4.07 -22.00 -13.72
C MET A 325 -3.14 -20.78 -13.84
N LEU A 326 -2.39 -20.68 -14.92
CA LEU A 326 -1.39 -19.65 -15.16
C LEU A 326 -1.76 -18.78 -16.35
N SER A 327 -1.41 -17.50 -16.32
CA SER A 327 -1.65 -16.57 -17.43
C SER A 327 -0.58 -15.48 -17.49
N THR A 328 -0.29 -14.96 -18.68
CA THR A 328 0.51 -13.72 -18.84
C THR A 328 -0.34 -12.50 -19.19
N ASP A 329 -1.62 -12.70 -19.53
CA ASP A 329 -2.53 -11.66 -20.04
C ASP A 329 -3.86 -11.57 -19.27
N GLN A 330 -4.06 -12.44 -18.28
CA GLN A 330 -5.30 -12.65 -17.51
C GLN A 330 -6.53 -13.07 -18.34
N GLN A 331 -6.35 -13.36 -19.63
CA GLN A 331 -7.42 -13.76 -20.55
C GLN A 331 -7.29 -15.25 -20.88
N THR A 332 -6.08 -15.69 -21.18
CA THR A 332 -5.76 -17.07 -21.53
C THR A 332 -5.15 -17.76 -20.32
N TRP A 333 -5.79 -18.83 -19.86
CA TRP A 333 -5.40 -19.56 -18.65
C TRP A 333 -4.96 -20.98 -19.01
N GLU A 334 -3.73 -21.34 -18.65
CA GLU A 334 -3.09 -22.61 -19.03
C GLU A 334 -2.35 -23.25 -17.84
N LYS A 335 -2.02 -24.55 -17.91
CA LYS A 335 -1.19 -25.22 -16.89
C LYS A 335 0.31 -25.01 -17.07
N SER A 336 0.71 -24.46 -18.21
CA SER A 336 2.11 -24.29 -18.58
C SER A 336 2.29 -23.07 -19.45
N LEU A 337 3.17 -22.16 -19.05
CA LEU A 337 3.62 -21.02 -19.83
C LEU A 337 5.07 -21.25 -20.30
N SER A 338 5.39 -20.72 -21.48
CA SER A 338 6.75 -20.69 -22.01
C SER A 338 7.14 -19.25 -22.32
N VAL A 339 8.02 -18.68 -21.51
CA VAL A 339 8.41 -17.27 -21.58
C VAL A 339 9.81 -17.15 -22.19
N ALA A 340 9.91 -16.47 -23.32
CA ALA A 340 11.19 -16.24 -23.98
C ALA A 340 12.02 -15.16 -23.25
N TYR A 341 13.34 -15.34 -23.23
CA TYR A 341 14.29 -14.34 -22.77
C TYR A 341 15.44 -14.18 -23.77
N ASN A 342 16.05 -13.00 -23.78
CA ASN A 342 17.17 -12.65 -24.65
C ASN A 342 18.21 -11.84 -23.87
N GLY A 343 19.49 -11.97 -24.26
CA GLY A 343 20.61 -11.32 -23.59
C GLY A 343 20.85 -11.79 -22.15
N GLY A 344 20.39 -12.98 -21.77
CA GLY A 344 20.51 -13.53 -20.42
C GLY A 344 19.57 -12.88 -19.40
N THR A 345 18.68 -11.99 -19.81
CA THR A 345 17.77 -11.28 -18.89
C THR A 345 16.33 -11.68 -19.15
N LEU A 346 15.65 -12.11 -18.09
CA LEU A 346 14.22 -12.32 -18.05
C LEU A 346 13.63 -11.41 -16.97
N ILE A 347 12.60 -10.64 -17.32
CA ILE A 347 11.68 -10.02 -16.36
C ILE A 347 10.29 -10.17 -16.94
N GLN A 348 9.49 -11.09 -16.39
CA GLN A 348 8.16 -11.38 -16.88
C GLN A 348 7.15 -11.46 -15.74
N ARG A 349 6.03 -10.77 -15.95
CA ARG A 349 4.84 -10.92 -15.10
C ARG A 349 4.00 -12.10 -15.57
N PHE A 350 3.48 -12.86 -14.63
CA PHE A 350 2.46 -13.85 -14.88
C PHE A 350 1.52 -13.90 -13.68
N TYR A 351 0.38 -14.56 -13.82
CA TYR A 351 -0.65 -14.64 -12.82
C TYR A 351 -0.94 -16.10 -12.55
N ALA A 352 -1.15 -16.44 -11.30
CA ALA A 352 -1.66 -17.75 -10.90
C ALA A 352 -3.07 -17.57 -10.34
N GLN A 353 -4.02 -18.35 -10.86
CA GLN A 353 -5.39 -18.42 -10.40
C GLN A 353 -5.65 -19.80 -9.80
N MET A 354 -6.15 -19.86 -8.57
CA MET A 354 -6.50 -21.12 -7.91
C MET A 354 -7.98 -21.13 -7.52
N SER A 355 -8.71 -22.16 -7.94
CA SER A 355 -10.07 -22.41 -7.47
C SER A 355 -10.07 -23.01 -6.06
N ILE A 356 -11.03 -22.58 -5.25
CA ILE A 356 -11.21 -23.04 -3.86
C ILE A 356 -12.23 -24.19 -3.84
N ASP A 357 -11.73 -25.40 -3.64
CA ASP A 357 -12.55 -26.62 -3.71
C ASP A 357 -13.13 -27.01 -2.34
N GLU A 358 -12.38 -26.74 -1.27
CA GLU A 358 -12.72 -27.13 0.09
C GLU A 358 -12.49 -26.01 1.12
N GLU A 359 -13.11 -26.17 2.29
CA GLU A 359 -12.88 -25.29 3.44
C GLU A 359 -11.48 -25.53 4.00
N GLY A 360 -10.85 -24.47 4.51
CA GLY A 360 -9.49 -24.53 5.04
C GLY A 360 -8.42 -24.34 3.96
N VAL A 361 -7.19 -24.72 4.28
CA VAL A 361 -6.03 -24.44 3.42
C VAL A 361 -6.01 -25.40 2.22
N ASN A 362 -6.26 -24.86 1.03
CA ASN A 362 -6.06 -25.56 -0.24
C ASN A 362 -4.62 -25.28 -0.68
N SER A 363 -3.86 -26.30 -1.06
CA SER A 363 -2.44 -26.17 -1.44
C SER A 363 -2.16 -26.72 -2.83
N ALA A 364 -1.23 -26.09 -3.52
CA ALA A 364 -0.72 -26.45 -4.85
C ALA A 364 0.73 -25.95 -4.99
N SER A 365 1.32 -26.10 -6.17
CA SER A 365 2.67 -25.61 -6.47
C SER A 365 2.79 -25.08 -7.90
N ILE A 366 3.70 -24.11 -8.05
CA ILE A 366 4.18 -23.61 -9.34
C ILE A 366 5.65 -23.97 -9.45
N ASN A 367 6.06 -24.57 -10.56
CA ASN A 367 7.44 -24.86 -10.87
C ASN A 367 7.93 -23.92 -12.00
N VAL A 368 9.00 -23.18 -11.74
CA VAL A 368 9.66 -22.30 -12.72
C VAL A 368 11.01 -22.91 -13.07
N LYS A 369 11.25 -23.17 -14.35
CA LYS A 369 12.46 -23.84 -14.84
C LYS A 369 13.15 -23.09 -15.97
N ALA A 370 14.46 -22.88 -15.81
CA ALA A 370 15.34 -22.30 -16.81
C ALA A 370 16.61 -23.16 -16.96
N GLY A 371 16.68 -23.97 -18.01
CA GLY A 371 17.79 -24.93 -18.19
C GLY A 371 17.85 -25.95 -17.05
N ASN A 372 18.95 -25.93 -16.27
CA ASN A 372 19.14 -26.81 -15.11
C ASN A 372 18.63 -26.21 -13.79
N LYS A 373 18.22 -24.93 -13.78
CA LYS A 373 17.70 -24.25 -12.59
C LYS A 373 16.20 -24.48 -12.49
N SER A 374 15.72 -24.75 -11.29
CA SER A 374 14.32 -24.99 -10.97
C SER A 374 13.96 -24.31 -9.66
N LEU A 375 12.84 -23.62 -9.62
CA LEU A 375 12.23 -23.06 -8.42
C LEU A 375 10.86 -23.70 -8.24
N ASP A 376 10.54 -24.13 -7.03
CA ASP A 376 9.22 -24.61 -6.65
C ASP A 376 8.60 -23.60 -5.68
N ILE A 377 7.43 -23.08 -6.03
CA ILE A 377 6.69 -22.10 -5.25
C ILE A 377 5.44 -22.78 -4.71
N PRO A 378 5.31 -22.96 -3.38
CA PRO A 378 4.07 -23.43 -2.78
C PRO A 378 3.00 -22.35 -2.93
N VAL A 379 1.84 -22.75 -3.45
CA VAL A 379 0.64 -21.92 -3.60
C VAL A 379 -0.39 -22.36 -2.57
N THR A 380 -0.90 -21.42 -1.79
CA THR A 380 -1.98 -21.68 -0.82
C THR A 380 -3.13 -20.73 -1.03
N VAL A 381 -4.35 -21.19 -0.80
CA VAL A 381 -5.55 -20.36 -0.68
C VAL A 381 -6.43 -20.90 0.44
N THR A 382 -6.93 -20.03 1.30
CA THR A 382 -7.81 -20.44 2.42
C THR A 382 -9.26 -20.35 1.99
N GLY A 383 -9.95 -21.49 1.95
CA GLY A 383 -11.38 -21.56 1.71
C GLY A 383 -12.19 -21.24 2.96
N VAL A 384 -13.10 -20.29 2.85
CA VAL A 384 -14.06 -19.94 3.89
C VAL A 384 -15.43 -20.50 3.51
N GLN A 385 -16.11 -21.17 4.45
CA GLN A 385 -17.48 -21.64 4.26
C GLN A 385 -18.49 -20.63 4.81
N LEU A 386 -19.46 -20.21 3.97
CA LEU A 386 -20.59 -19.37 4.40
C LEU A 386 -21.76 -20.18 4.96
N SER A 387 -21.88 -21.46 4.58
CA SER A 387 -23.06 -22.25 4.92
C SER A 387 -22.99 -22.78 6.36
N GLY A 388 -24.03 -22.52 7.15
CA GLY A 388 -24.20 -23.04 8.52
C GLY A 388 -24.32 -21.97 9.60
N GLY A 389 -24.03 -20.70 9.27
CA GLY A 389 -24.20 -19.55 10.18
C GLY A 389 -25.59 -18.91 10.12
N THR A 390 -25.90 -18.08 11.12
CA THR A 390 -27.07 -17.19 11.15
C THR A 390 -26.76 -15.96 10.31
N GLU A 391 -27.65 -15.58 9.40
CA GLU A 391 -27.50 -14.37 8.57
C GLU A 391 -27.34 -13.13 9.46
N VAL A 392 -26.40 -12.26 9.08
CA VAL A 392 -26.12 -11.01 9.76
C VAL A 392 -26.15 -9.86 8.76
N SER A 393 -26.83 -8.78 9.12
CA SER A 393 -26.72 -7.52 8.37
C SER A 393 -26.78 -6.29 9.29
N ALA A 394 -26.13 -5.22 8.84
CA ALA A 394 -26.26 -3.88 9.40
C ALA A 394 -26.47 -2.90 8.24
N TYR A 395 -27.57 -2.17 8.26
CA TYR A 395 -28.06 -1.41 7.11
C TYR A 395 -28.50 0.00 7.49
N TRP A 396 -27.87 1.01 6.88
CA TRP A 396 -28.22 2.42 7.01
C TRP A 396 -28.88 2.91 5.73
N ARG A 397 -30.17 3.25 5.84
CA ARG A 397 -30.94 3.72 4.69
C ARG A 397 -30.60 5.14 4.28
N LEU A 398 -30.32 6.03 5.25
CA LEU A 398 -29.85 7.40 5.03
C LEU A 398 -30.82 8.32 4.25
N GLU A 399 -32.13 8.13 4.41
CA GLU A 399 -33.17 8.98 3.76
C GLU A 399 -33.75 10.08 4.67
N SER A 400 -33.67 9.89 5.99
CA SER A 400 -34.27 10.78 7.00
C SER A 400 -33.45 10.91 8.28
N ASP A 401 -32.62 9.90 8.56
CA ASP A 401 -31.85 9.72 9.77
C ASP A 401 -30.68 8.75 9.50
N ASP A 402 -29.85 8.55 10.51
CA ASP A 402 -28.67 7.69 10.56
C ASP A 402 -28.93 6.39 11.34
N ASN A 403 -30.21 6.00 11.52
CA ASN A 403 -30.53 4.75 12.22
C ASN A 403 -30.09 3.54 11.40
N CYS A 404 -29.44 2.59 12.08
CA CYS A 404 -29.07 1.30 11.52
C CYS A 404 -30.15 0.26 11.80
N VAL A 405 -30.57 -0.48 10.78
CA VAL A 405 -31.38 -1.68 10.91
C VAL A 405 -30.45 -2.89 10.91
N THR A 406 -30.56 -3.74 11.93
CA THR A 406 -29.74 -4.95 12.08
C THR A 406 -30.55 -6.21 11.97
N GLU A 407 -29.97 -7.24 11.36
CA GLU A 407 -30.43 -8.63 11.37
C GLU A 407 -29.32 -9.51 11.93
N GLY A 408 -29.66 -10.51 12.74
CA GLY A 408 -28.69 -11.42 13.36
C GLY A 408 -27.81 -10.79 14.46
N PRO A 409 -26.84 -11.57 14.98
CA PRO A 409 -25.94 -11.11 16.04
C PRO A 409 -24.85 -10.17 15.50
N VAL A 410 -25.07 -8.86 15.62
CA VAL A 410 -24.09 -7.81 15.29
C VAL A 410 -24.22 -6.61 16.22
N THR A 411 -23.09 -6.01 16.58
CA THR A 411 -23.07 -4.72 17.29
C THR A 411 -22.75 -3.61 16.31
N VAL A 412 -23.56 -2.55 16.29
CA VAL A 412 -23.36 -1.42 15.38
C VAL A 412 -22.36 -0.43 15.97
N ILE A 413 -21.41 0.02 15.16
CA ILE A 413 -20.64 1.24 15.41
C ILE A 413 -21.42 2.38 14.76
N PRO A 414 -21.95 3.35 15.53
CA PRO A 414 -22.73 4.45 14.99
C PRO A 414 -21.95 5.26 13.95
N GLU A 415 -22.69 5.93 13.06
CA GLU A 415 -22.08 6.87 12.13
C GLU A 415 -21.29 7.95 12.87
N SER A 416 -20.11 8.30 12.34
CA SER A 416 -19.33 9.42 12.87
C SER A 416 -18.67 10.24 11.76
N TRP A 417 -18.33 11.49 12.08
CA TRP A 417 -17.75 12.45 11.14
C TRP A 417 -16.47 13.05 11.69
N HIS A 418 -15.51 13.32 10.80
CA HIS A 418 -14.32 14.11 11.10
C HIS A 418 -14.07 15.08 9.94
N GLY A 419 -13.99 16.38 10.20
CA GLY A 419 -13.82 17.40 9.13
C GLY A 419 -15.01 17.50 8.16
N MET A 420 -16.11 16.83 8.47
CA MET A 420 -17.33 16.71 7.69
C MET A 420 -18.54 16.95 8.59
N THR A 421 -19.66 17.37 8.01
CA THR A 421 -20.94 17.48 8.71
C THR A 421 -22.08 17.06 7.81
N LEU A 422 -23.15 16.54 8.42
CA LEU A 422 -24.44 16.39 7.76
C LEU A 422 -24.94 17.78 7.35
N GLN A 423 -25.22 17.97 6.07
CA GLN A 423 -25.92 19.16 5.59
C GLN A 423 -27.44 18.97 5.77
N LYS A 424 -27.98 17.86 5.24
CA LYS A 424 -29.41 17.50 5.29
C LYS A 424 -29.67 16.13 4.65
N TYR A 425 -30.84 15.59 4.92
CA TYR A 425 -31.42 14.50 4.13
C TYR A 425 -32.28 15.06 2.99
N ALA A 426 -31.81 14.88 1.76
CA ALA A 426 -32.50 15.33 0.55
C ALA A 426 -32.05 14.51 -0.65
N ASN A 427 -32.83 14.51 -1.73
CA ASN A 427 -32.34 14.01 -2.99
C ASN A 427 -31.14 14.86 -3.47
N PRO A 428 -30.16 14.28 -4.20
CA PRO A 428 -29.01 15.05 -4.69
C PRO A 428 -29.49 16.26 -5.50
N ASN A 429 -30.26 16.01 -6.57
CA ASN A 429 -31.11 17.00 -7.24
C ASN A 429 -32.17 16.33 -8.17
N ALA A 430 -32.91 17.16 -8.92
CA ALA A 430 -33.94 16.70 -9.85
C ALA A 430 -33.42 15.90 -11.07
N ASN A 431 -32.12 15.98 -11.38
CA ASN A 431 -31.47 15.27 -12.48
C ASN A 431 -30.71 14.03 -12.00
N THR A 432 -30.98 13.57 -10.77
CA THR A 432 -30.25 12.43 -10.21
C THR A 432 -30.56 11.18 -11.03
N VAL A 433 -29.51 10.49 -11.46
CA VAL A 433 -29.61 9.19 -12.13
C VAL A 433 -29.14 8.12 -11.15
N TRP A 434 -29.95 7.09 -10.97
CA TRP A 434 -29.61 5.90 -10.20
C TRP A 434 -29.26 4.74 -11.14
N PRO A 435 -28.47 3.75 -10.68
CA PRO A 435 -28.31 2.51 -11.42
C PRO A 435 -29.68 1.90 -11.72
N SER A 436 -29.92 1.55 -12.98
CA SER A 436 -31.27 1.21 -13.48
C SER A 436 -31.92 0.03 -12.76
N TYR A 437 -31.10 -0.90 -12.25
CA TYR A 437 -31.55 -2.08 -11.52
C TYR A 437 -32.13 -1.77 -10.13
N THR A 438 -31.88 -0.58 -9.58
CA THR A 438 -32.40 -0.18 -8.25
C THR A 438 -33.90 0.11 -8.28
N GLY A 439 -34.44 0.51 -9.43
CA GLY A 439 -35.80 1.03 -9.54
C GLY A 439 -36.00 2.41 -8.87
N PHE A 440 -34.93 3.06 -8.40
CA PHE A 440 -35.00 4.37 -7.78
C PHE A 440 -35.09 5.49 -8.80
N ASP A 441 -35.80 6.57 -8.43
CA ASP A 441 -35.91 7.78 -9.23
C ASP A 441 -35.21 8.97 -8.55
N ALA A 442 -35.19 10.12 -9.22
CA ALA A 442 -34.54 11.32 -8.75
C ALA A 442 -35.15 11.93 -7.47
N SER A 443 -36.31 11.45 -7.01
CA SER A 443 -36.95 11.91 -5.77
C SER A 443 -36.40 11.23 -4.52
N ARG A 444 -35.70 10.09 -4.68
CA ARG A 444 -35.09 9.36 -3.57
C ARG A 444 -34.12 10.25 -2.80
N LYS A 445 -34.33 10.36 -1.49
CA LYS A 445 -33.45 11.12 -0.60
C LYS A 445 -32.17 10.35 -0.30
N THR A 446 -31.15 11.12 0.04
CA THR A 446 -29.83 10.64 0.44
C THR A 446 -29.35 11.48 1.61
N GLN A 447 -28.36 11.00 2.33
CA GLN A 447 -27.65 11.82 3.28
C GLN A 447 -26.64 12.69 2.52
N ARG A 448 -26.83 14.00 2.58
CA ARG A 448 -25.93 14.96 1.94
C ARG A 448 -24.93 15.47 2.96
N ASN A 449 -23.67 15.18 2.73
CA ASN A 449 -22.56 15.54 3.60
C ASN A 449 -21.72 16.63 2.97
N VAL A 450 -21.26 17.59 3.78
CA VAL A 450 -20.46 18.73 3.36
C VAL A 450 -19.23 18.86 4.27
N ILE A 451 -18.15 19.42 3.74
CA ILE A 451 -17.00 19.83 4.57
C ILE A 451 -17.44 20.80 5.66
N GLU A 452 -16.84 20.70 6.85
CA GLU A 452 -17.01 21.70 7.89
C GLU A 452 -16.71 23.12 7.36
N GLY A 453 -17.59 24.08 7.65
CA GLY A 453 -17.51 25.44 7.10
C GLY A 453 -18.00 25.61 5.66
N GLU A 454 -18.52 24.54 5.03
CA GLU A 454 -19.18 24.50 3.70
C GLU A 454 -18.34 24.97 2.49
N LYS A 455 -17.05 25.22 2.72
CA LYS A 455 -16.11 25.73 1.71
C LYS A 455 -15.02 24.71 1.45
N TRP A 456 -15.08 24.08 0.28
CA TRP A 456 -14.02 23.21 -0.22
C TRP A 456 -12.81 24.06 -0.64
N PRO A 457 -11.61 23.79 -0.12
CA PRO A 457 -10.41 24.56 -0.43
C PRO A 457 -9.85 24.18 -1.81
N ALA A 458 -9.16 25.12 -2.45
CA ALA A 458 -8.38 24.82 -3.65
C ALA A 458 -7.14 23.98 -3.34
N GLY A 459 -6.62 23.27 -4.34
CA GLY A 459 -5.31 22.61 -4.28
C GLY A 459 -5.33 21.21 -3.65
N GLU A 460 -6.49 20.71 -3.25
CA GLU A 460 -6.65 19.30 -2.87
C GLU A 460 -6.53 18.43 -4.13
N ILE A 461 -5.48 17.62 -4.17
CA ILE A 461 -5.18 16.71 -5.27
C ILE A 461 -5.51 15.25 -4.93
N ASP A 462 -5.81 14.97 -3.67
CA ASP A 462 -6.04 13.65 -3.09
C ASP A 462 -6.85 13.78 -1.78
N GLU A 463 -7.22 12.65 -1.17
CA GLU A 463 -7.91 12.60 0.12
C GLU A 463 -7.15 13.34 1.23
N VAL A 464 -7.94 13.93 2.13
CA VAL A 464 -7.43 14.51 3.38
C VAL A 464 -7.71 13.48 4.47
N SER A 465 -6.66 12.89 5.04
CA SER A 465 -6.78 11.76 5.99
C SER A 465 -7.56 12.08 7.26
N THR A 466 -7.72 13.36 7.59
CA THR A 466 -8.52 13.85 8.72
C THR A 466 -9.92 14.30 8.29
N ARG A 467 -10.39 13.92 7.11
CA ARG A 467 -11.71 14.30 6.62
C ARG A 467 -12.47 13.09 6.09
N TYR A 468 -13.40 12.58 6.88
CA TYR A 468 -14.16 11.39 6.53
C TYR A 468 -15.52 11.28 7.22
N ILE A 469 -16.35 10.39 6.68
CA ILE A 469 -17.57 9.86 7.28
C ILE A 469 -17.36 8.37 7.49
N GLU A 470 -17.68 7.86 8.69
CA GLU A 470 -17.41 6.47 9.08
C GLU A 470 -18.68 5.72 9.49
N PHE A 471 -18.77 4.45 9.08
CA PHE A 471 -19.76 3.46 9.53
C PHE A 471 -19.03 2.20 9.99
N GLY A 472 -19.62 1.38 10.84
CA GLY A 472 -19.00 0.09 11.17
C GLY A 472 -19.84 -0.87 11.98
N ILE A 473 -19.26 -2.04 12.20
CA ILE A 473 -19.84 -3.13 12.99
C ILE A 473 -18.77 -3.80 13.85
N THR A 474 -19.20 -4.48 14.91
CA THR A 474 -18.36 -5.28 15.81
C THR A 474 -19.01 -6.64 16.01
N ALA A 475 -18.20 -7.70 15.99
CA ALA A 475 -18.67 -9.04 16.33
C ALA A 475 -19.03 -9.11 17.83
N PRO A 476 -20.27 -9.47 18.19
CA PRO A 476 -20.68 -9.64 19.59
C PRO A 476 -19.90 -10.75 20.31
N ALA A 477 -20.08 -10.84 21.62
CA ALA A 477 -19.53 -11.93 22.42
C ALA A 477 -19.93 -13.31 21.87
N GLU A 478 -19.02 -14.28 21.96
CA GLU A 478 -19.22 -15.69 21.54
C GLU A 478 -19.58 -15.87 20.05
N THR A 479 -19.34 -14.85 19.22
CA THR A 479 -19.72 -14.84 17.80
C THR A 479 -18.51 -14.59 16.91
N VAL A 480 -18.43 -15.34 15.81
CA VAL A 480 -17.54 -15.03 14.68
C VAL A 480 -18.41 -14.65 13.50
N ILE A 481 -18.15 -13.50 12.87
CA ILE A 481 -18.90 -13.04 11.70
C ILE A 481 -18.00 -13.13 10.46
N ASN A 482 -18.42 -13.88 9.44
CA ASN A 482 -17.80 -13.87 8.13
C ASN A 482 -18.56 -12.88 7.24
N ILE A 483 -17.94 -11.74 6.91
CA ILE A 483 -18.53 -10.67 6.08
C ILE A 483 -18.30 -10.99 4.61
N ASP A 484 -19.37 -11.06 3.84
CA ASP A 484 -19.39 -11.39 2.40
C ASP A 484 -19.88 -10.24 1.51
N GLU A 485 -20.34 -9.14 2.10
CA GLU A 485 -20.74 -7.95 1.35
C GLU A 485 -20.50 -6.67 2.16
N ILE A 486 -19.89 -5.69 1.48
CA ILE A 486 -19.99 -4.28 1.84
C ILE A 486 -20.57 -3.57 0.63
N SER A 487 -21.70 -2.88 0.81
CA SER A 487 -22.35 -2.15 -0.27
C SER A 487 -22.86 -0.77 0.15
N TYR A 488 -22.95 0.16 -0.80
CA TYR A 488 -23.46 1.52 -0.62
C TYR A 488 -23.69 2.18 -1.98
N TYR A 489 -24.38 3.32 -1.97
CA TYR A 489 -24.44 4.23 -3.10
C TYR A 489 -23.85 5.59 -2.75
N THR A 490 -23.13 6.20 -3.69
CA THR A 490 -22.58 7.55 -3.50
C THR A 490 -22.51 8.38 -4.78
N CYS A 491 -22.67 9.70 -4.65
CA CYS A 491 -22.45 10.64 -5.75
C CYS A 491 -21.96 12.01 -5.28
N GLY A 492 -21.33 12.76 -6.18
CA GLY A 492 -21.15 14.20 -5.99
C GLY A 492 -22.43 14.97 -6.34
N CYS A 493 -22.76 16.00 -5.57
CA CYS A 493 -23.89 16.90 -5.86
C CYS A 493 -23.44 18.36 -5.91
N GLY A 494 -24.00 19.08 -6.90
CA GLY A 494 -23.74 20.50 -7.12
C GLY A 494 -22.57 20.79 -8.07
N GLY A 495 -21.88 19.79 -8.61
CA GLY A 495 -20.79 19.96 -9.58
C GLY A 495 -20.05 18.64 -9.85
N ASN A 496 -19.21 18.64 -10.88
CA ASN A 496 -18.45 17.45 -11.32
C ASN A 496 -17.07 17.34 -10.64
N GLY A 497 -16.77 18.20 -9.67
CA GLY A 497 -15.47 18.26 -9.02
C GLY A 497 -15.38 17.44 -7.73
N MET A 498 -16.48 16.82 -7.28
CA MET A 498 -16.42 15.98 -6.09
C MET A 498 -15.55 14.76 -6.37
N CYS A 499 -14.72 14.42 -5.40
CA CYS A 499 -13.84 13.28 -5.43
C CYS A 499 -14.03 12.47 -4.14
N VAL A 500 -13.77 11.17 -4.18
CA VAL A 500 -13.87 10.31 -3.00
C VAL A 500 -12.97 9.11 -3.11
N HIS A 501 -12.38 8.74 -1.99
CA HIS A 501 -11.85 7.42 -1.73
C HIS A 501 -12.68 6.75 -0.65
N VAL A 502 -12.95 5.45 -0.81
CA VAL A 502 -13.67 4.66 0.18
C VAL A 502 -12.80 3.49 0.60
N TRP A 503 -12.53 3.42 1.89
CA TRP A 503 -11.66 2.43 2.50
C TRP A 503 -12.42 1.66 3.57
N TYR A 504 -12.12 0.38 3.75
CA TYR A 504 -12.47 -0.33 4.98
C TYR A 504 -11.21 -0.73 5.77
N SER A 505 -11.37 -0.97 7.07
CA SER A 505 -10.32 -1.59 7.89
C SER A 505 -10.93 -2.39 9.03
N THR A 506 -10.24 -3.44 9.44
CA THR A 506 -10.52 -4.16 10.70
C THR A 506 -9.75 -3.59 11.90
N GLU A 507 -8.82 -2.67 11.64
CA GLU A 507 -8.06 -1.95 12.67
C GLU A 507 -8.67 -0.57 12.90
N ASP A 508 -8.91 -0.22 14.16
CA ASP A 508 -9.57 1.04 14.53
C ASP A 508 -8.80 2.29 14.06
N ASP A 509 -7.48 2.18 13.94
CA ASP A 509 -6.58 3.25 13.51
C ASP A 509 -6.39 3.35 11.99
N PHE A 510 -7.00 2.45 11.21
CA PHE A 510 -6.84 2.36 9.75
C PHE A 510 -5.39 2.18 9.29
N SER A 511 -4.51 1.64 10.14
CA SER A 511 -3.11 1.37 9.80
C SER A 511 -2.93 0.38 8.65
N ASN A 512 -3.90 -0.52 8.49
CA ASN A 512 -3.98 -1.49 7.39
C ASN A 512 -5.38 -1.44 6.74
N ALA A 513 -5.63 -0.37 6.00
CA ALA A 513 -6.91 -0.15 5.31
C ALA A 513 -6.86 -0.63 3.85
N THR A 514 -8.00 -1.09 3.35
CA THR A 514 -8.17 -1.54 1.96
C THR A 514 -9.06 -0.56 1.20
N LEU A 515 -8.55 -0.02 0.08
CA LEU A 515 -9.30 0.85 -0.82
C LEU A 515 -10.27 0.01 -1.65
N ILE A 516 -11.55 0.37 -1.66
CA ILE A 516 -12.59 -0.39 -2.37
C ILE A 516 -13.31 0.43 -3.45
N PHE A 517 -13.16 1.75 -3.42
CA PHE A 517 -13.71 2.63 -4.44
C PHE A 517 -12.94 3.94 -4.49
N SER A 518 -12.69 4.44 -5.70
CA SER A 518 -11.98 5.69 -5.92
C SER A 518 -12.56 6.41 -7.13
N MET A 519 -12.82 7.70 -6.99
CA MET A 519 -13.12 8.60 -8.10
C MET A 519 -12.52 9.98 -7.86
N SER A 520 -11.57 10.39 -8.71
CA SER A 520 -10.97 11.74 -8.68
C SER A 520 -11.77 12.78 -9.49
N LYS A 521 -12.95 12.39 -10.02
CA LYS A 521 -13.89 13.27 -10.73
C LYS A 521 -15.28 12.62 -10.85
N MET A 522 -16.10 12.73 -9.83
CA MET A 522 -17.45 12.17 -9.84
C MET A 522 -18.38 12.96 -10.77
N PRO A 523 -19.12 12.29 -11.67
CA PRO A 523 -20.17 12.96 -12.44
C PRO A 523 -21.28 13.46 -11.50
N ALA A 524 -21.68 14.71 -11.66
CA ALA A 524 -22.66 15.32 -10.77
C ALA A 524 -24.01 14.58 -10.84
N ASN A 525 -24.52 14.21 -9.67
CA ASN A 525 -25.83 13.58 -9.46
C ASN A 525 -25.99 12.25 -10.20
N ASN A 526 -24.88 11.60 -10.57
CA ASN A 526 -24.89 10.24 -11.09
C ASN A 526 -24.50 9.30 -9.97
N MET A 527 -25.47 8.55 -9.45
CA MET A 527 -25.25 7.65 -8.33
C MET A 527 -24.41 6.46 -8.75
N GLN A 528 -23.30 6.27 -8.04
CA GLN A 528 -22.40 5.13 -8.21
C GLN A 528 -22.70 4.11 -7.13
N ASP A 529 -22.72 2.83 -7.49
CA ASP A 529 -22.72 1.73 -6.55
C ASP A 529 -21.29 1.36 -6.16
N GLY A 530 -21.01 1.37 -4.86
CA GLY A 530 -19.87 0.66 -4.31
C GLY A 530 -20.37 -0.65 -3.76
N LYS A 531 -20.01 -1.77 -4.39
CA LYS A 531 -20.34 -3.11 -3.89
C LYS A 531 -19.13 -4.01 -4.04
N ILE A 532 -18.71 -4.60 -2.94
CA ILE A 532 -17.66 -5.61 -2.92
C ILE A 532 -18.12 -6.83 -2.15
N GLN A 533 -17.50 -7.98 -2.44
CA GLN A 533 -17.67 -9.22 -1.69
C GLN A 533 -16.35 -9.57 -1.01
N PRO A 534 -16.01 -8.90 0.11
CA PRO A 534 -14.76 -9.17 0.80
C PRO A 534 -14.83 -10.53 1.50
N VAL A 535 -13.67 -11.00 1.95
CA VAL A 535 -13.56 -12.23 2.75
C VAL A 535 -12.95 -11.86 4.08
N ILE A 536 -13.78 -11.34 4.98
CA ILE A 536 -13.35 -10.84 6.29
C ILE A 536 -13.93 -11.73 7.39
N LYS A 537 -13.04 -12.32 8.19
CA LYS A 537 -13.42 -13.05 9.41
C LYS A 537 -13.27 -12.13 10.62
N LEU A 538 -14.40 -11.78 11.22
CA LEU A 538 -14.47 -10.92 12.40
C LEU A 538 -14.65 -11.77 13.65
N ASN A 539 -13.56 -11.99 14.38
CA ASN A 539 -13.61 -12.69 15.68
C ASN A 539 -14.30 -11.82 16.74
N GLU A 540 -14.75 -12.44 17.83
CA GLU A 540 -15.37 -11.76 18.98
C GLU A 540 -14.65 -10.45 19.36
N GLY A 541 -15.43 -9.38 19.49
CA GLY A 541 -14.95 -8.06 19.90
C GLY A 541 -14.13 -7.30 18.84
N LYS A 542 -13.85 -7.90 17.67
CA LYS A 542 -13.21 -7.20 16.55
C LYS A 542 -14.22 -6.41 15.76
N SER A 543 -13.74 -5.30 15.18
CA SER A 543 -14.56 -4.34 14.44
C SER A 543 -14.20 -4.31 12.96
N LEU A 544 -15.16 -3.94 12.13
CA LEU A 544 -14.98 -3.60 10.73
C LEU A 544 -15.55 -2.20 10.51
N ARG A 545 -14.74 -1.29 9.96
CA ARG A 545 -15.10 0.10 9.71
C ARG A 545 -14.99 0.43 8.23
N LEU A 546 -15.87 1.29 7.74
CA LEU A 546 -15.92 1.81 6.38
C LEU A 546 -15.84 3.34 6.44
N ARG A 547 -14.86 3.96 5.76
CA ARG A 547 -14.68 5.40 5.70
C ARG A 547 -14.77 5.94 4.28
N PHE A 548 -15.51 7.03 4.12
CA PHE A 548 -15.57 7.83 2.91
C PHE A 548 -14.73 9.09 3.10
N TYR A 549 -13.69 9.30 2.28
CA TYR A 549 -12.80 10.45 2.32
C TYR A 549 -13.03 11.36 1.11
N PRO A 550 -13.93 12.36 1.23
CA PRO A 550 -14.19 13.27 0.12
C PRO A 550 -13.18 14.40 0.03
N TRP A 551 -12.95 14.88 -1.19
CA TRP A 551 -12.32 16.18 -1.47
C TRP A 551 -12.94 16.80 -2.72
N TYR A 552 -12.58 18.05 -3.02
CA TYR A 552 -13.05 18.70 -4.23
C TYR A 552 -11.89 19.12 -5.11
N ASN A 553 -11.99 18.81 -6.41
CA ASN A 553 -11.04 19.20 -7.44
C ASN A 553 -11.21 20.68 -7.80
N GLY A 554 -10.82 21.55 -6.86
CA GLY A 554 -10.90 23.02 -6.95
C GLY A 554 -11.54 23.67 -5.72
N GLU A 555 -11.70 25.00 -5.78
CA GLU A 555 -12.45 25.73 -4.74
C GLU A 555 -13.94 25.70 -5.04
N ALA A 556 -14.77 25.35 -4.06
CA ALA A 556 -16.22 25.35 -4.24
C ALA A 556 -16.99 25.52 -2.94
N ASN A 557 -18.21 26.07 -3.04
CA ASN A 557 -19.13 26.19 -1.92
C ASN A 557 -20.38 25.32 -2.14
N GLY A 558 -20.90 24.75 -1.05
CA GLY A 558 -22.19 24.05 -1.04
C GLY A 558 -22.24 22.75 -1.86
N LYS A 559 -21.08 22.20 -2.24
CA LYS A 559 -20.97 20.89 -2.90
C LYS A 559 -21.03 19.81 -1.84
N THR A 560 -21.75 18.72 -2.12
CA THR A 560 -21.95 17.66 -1.13
C THR A 560 -21.59 16.31 -1.70
N LEU A 561 -21.02 15.45 -0.87
CA LEU A 561 -21.00 14.01 -1.10
C LEU A 561 -22.35 13.47 -0.63
N CYS A 562 -23.07 12.77 -1.49
CA CYS A 562 -24.30 12.08 -1.14
C CYS A 562 -23.99 10.61 -0.86
N ILE A 563 -24.54 10.05 0.21
CA ILE A 563 -24.41 8.64 0.59
C ILE A 563 -25.81 8.05 0.83
N SER A 564 -26.01 6.79 0.43
CA SER A 564 -27.27 6.06 0.60
C SER A 564 -27.03 4.57 0.75
N ASP A 565 -27.94 3.87 1.44
CA ASP A 565 -28.02 2.40 1.53
C ASP A 565 -26.69 1.72 1.92
N VAL A 566 -25.98 2.21 2.94
CA VAL A 566 -24.75 1.57 3.43
C VAL A 566 -25.11 0.25 4.11
N LYS A 567 -24.48 -0.84 3.70
CA LYS A 567 -24.76 -2.20 4.17
C LYS A 567 -23.48 -2.98 4.45
N PHE A 568 -23.44 -3.65 5.59
CA PHE A 568 -22.59 -4.81 5.82
C PHE A 568 -23.48 -6.05 5.86
N HIS A 569 -23.06 -7.14 5.24
CA HIS A 569 -23.73 -8.42 5.31
C HIS A 569 -22.73 -9.56 5.42
N GLY A 570 -23.18 -10.65 6.05
CA GLY A 570 -22.38 -11.82 6.31
C GLY A 570 -23.16 -12.88 7.08
N TYR A 571 -22.42 -13.84 7.63
CA TYR A 571 -22.98 -14.94 8.41
C TYR A 571 -22.21 -15.12 9.71
N ALA A 572 -22.94 -15.24 10.81
CA ALA A 572 -22.42 -15.49 12.14
C ALA A 572 -22.43 -16.98 12.49
N THR A 573 -21.32 -17.49 12.99
CA THR A 573 -21.23 -18.78 13.65
C THR A 573 -20.91 -18.58 15.14
N ALA A 574 -21.21 -19.60 15.96
CA ALA A 574 -20.68 -19.62 17.32
C ALA A 574 -19.14 -19.56 17.23
N ALA A 575 -18.52 -18.76 18.09
CA ALA A 575 -17.08 -18.84 18.29
C ALA A 575 -16.74 -20.27 18.74
N GLU A 576 -15.71 -20.88 18.15
CA GLU A 576 -15.14 -22.11 18.71
C GLU A 576 -14.82 -21.86 20.18
N ASP A 577 -15.28 -22.75 21.06
CA ASP A 577 -15.40 -22.57 22.51
C ASP A 577 -14.38 -21.57 23.10
N PRO A 578 -14.80 -20.34 23.47
CA PRO A 578 -13.91 -19.31 24.01
C PRO A 578 -13.21 -19.74 25.31
N ALA A 579 -13.64 -20.83 25.94
CA ALA A 579 -13.08 -21.33 27.18
C ALA A 579 -11.90 -22.31 27.00
N GLY A 580 -11.64 -22.78 25.77
CA GLY A 580 -10.67 -23.84 25.50
C GLY A 580 -11.01 -25.16 26.22
N ILE A 581 -12.30 -25.43 26.44
CA ILE A 581 -12.83 -26.62 27.13
C ILE A 581 -13.37 -27.59 26.07
N THR A 582 -12.54 -28.56 25.67
CA THR A 582 -13.03 -29.68 24.85
C THR A 582 -13.86 -30.61 25.72
N ASP A 583 -15.15 -30.78 25.40
CA ASP A 583 -15.96 -31.90 25.90
C ASP A 583 -15.32 -33.22 25.43
N VAL A 584 -15.31 -34.24 26.28
CA VAL A 584 -14.68 -35.54 25.97
C VAL A 584 -15.50 -36.27 24.91
N ALA A 585 -15.21 -36.01 23.64
CA ALA A 585 -15.59 -36.87 22.52
C ALA A 585 -14.42 -37.83 22.22
N ALA A 586 -14.76 -39.09 21.94
CA ALA A 586 -13.80 -40.17 21.76
C ALA A 586 -12.91 -39.97 20.51
N ASP A 587 -11.61 -39.91 20.79
CA ASP A 587 -10.41 -40.23 20.01
C ASP A 587 -10.19 -39.67 18.59
N ALA A 588 -9.14 -38.85 18.48
CA ALA A 588 -8.19 -38.87 17.36
C ALA A 588 -6.75 -38.88 17.94
N GLU A 589 -5.94 -39.83 17.47
CA GLU A 589 -4.57 -40.23 17.88
C GLU A 589 -4.40 -40.99 19.22
N SER A 590 -3.49 -41.97 19.22
CA SER A 590 -3.37 -43.01 20.25
C SER A 590 -2.73 -42.49 21.55
N VAL A 591 -3.55 -41.87 22.40
CA VAL A 591 -3.22 -41.58 23.79
C VAL A 591 -2.98 -42.89 24.54
N ILE A 592 -1.82 -43.04 25.20
CA ILE A 592 -1.47 -44.24 25.96
C ILE A 592 -1.72 -44.09 27.47
N ALA A 593 -1.81 -42.85 27.98
CA ALA A 593 -2.22 -42.56 29.35
C ALA A 593 -2.77 -41.14 29.49
N SER A 594 -3.77 -40.96 30.36
CA SER A 594 -4.32 -39.65 30.74
C SER A 594 -4.23 -39.44 32.24
N THR A 595 -3.76 -38.27 32.67
CA THR A 595 -3.77 -37.84 34.08
C THR A 595 -4.62 -36.58 34.21
N TYR A 596 -5.43 -36.50 35.26
CA TYR A 596 -6.31 -35.35 35.50
C TYR A 596 -5.85 -34.55 36.71
N TYR A 597 -5.96 -33.23 36.63
CA TYR A 597 -5.69 -32.32 37.73
C TYR A 597 -6.88 -31.39 37.96
N THR A 598 -7.15 -31.00 39.21
CA THR A 598 -8.06 -29.88 39.47
C THR A 598 -7.48 -28.59 38.90
N ILE A 599 -8.31 -27.56 38.76
CA ILE A 599 -7.84 -26.22 38.38
C ILE A 599 -6.81 -25.61 39.35
N GLN A 600 -6.65 -26.17 40.57
CA GLN A 600 -5.59 -25.78 41.51
C GLN A 600 -4.31 -26.64 41.37
N GLY A 601 -4.21 -27.48 40.34
CA GLY A 601 -3.02 -28.30 40.09
C GLY A 601 -2.91 -29.57 40.96
N MET A 602 -3.99 -29.99 41.62
CA MET A 602 -3.98 -31.25 42.40
C MET A 602 -4.37 -32.44 41.53
N ALA A 603 -3.56 -33.50 41.50
CA ALA A 603 -3.86 -34.71 40.74
C ALA A 603 -5.15 -35.41 41.24
N VAL A 604 -5.95 -35.93 40.30
CA VAL A 604 -7.23 -36.60 40.53
C VAL A 604 -7.25 -37.93 39.78
N ASN A 605 -7.42 -39.03 40.49
CA ASN A 605 -7.44 -40.37 39.90
C ASN A 605 -8.81 -40.78 39.35
N THR A 606 -9.88 -40.09 39.76
CA THR A 606 -11.26 -40.40 39.34
C THR A 606 -12.02 -39.09 39.19
N PRO A 607 -12.00 -38.49 38.00
CA PRO A 607 -12.71 -37.24 37.76
C PRO A 607 -14.22 -37.47 37.87
N VAL A 608 -14.89 -36.57 38.60
CA VAL A 608 -16.35 -36.55 38.76
C VAL A 608 -16.97 -35.77 37.62
N ALA A 609 -18.00 -36.35 36.99
CA ALA A 609 -18.74 -35.75 35.89
C ALA A 609 -19.35 -34.39 36.27
N GLY A 610 -19.29 -33.44 35.34
CA GLY A 610 -19.79 -32.07 35.50
C GLY A 610 -18.78 -31.07 36.09
N ASN A 611 -17.56 -31.52 36.42
CA ASN A 611 -16.48 -30.67 36.93
C ASN A 611 -15.42 -30.39 35.87
N VAL A 612 -14.64 -29.31 36.06
CA VAL A 612 -13.56 -28.90 35.16
C VAL A 612 -12.21 -29.40 35.67
N TYR A 613 -11.42 -29.98 34.76
CA TYR A 613 -10.09 -30.52 35.04
C TYR A 613 -9.07 -30.05 33.99
N ILE A 614 -7.79 -30.12 34.33
CA ILE A 614 -6.69 -30.13 33.36
C ILE A 614 -6.37 -31.59 33.07
N LYS A 615 -6.59 -32.03 31.83
CA LYS A 615 -6.21 -33.36 31.34
C LYS A 615 -4.83 -33.28 30.71
N CYS A 616 -3.92 -34.12 31.14
CA CYS A 616 -2.60 -34.30 30.53
C CYS A 616 -2.56 -35.68 29.87
N ASP A 617 -2.40 -35.70 28.55
CA ASP A 617 -2.28 -36.91 27.74
C ASP A 617 -0.82 -37.19 27.41
N LEU A 618 -0.44 -38.46 27.56
CA LEU A 618 0.82 -39.02 27.07
C LEU A 618 0.54 -39.76 25.77
N HIS A 619 1.24 -39.38 24.72
CA HIS A 619 1.14 -39.99 23.40
C HIS A 619 2.17 -41.11 23.22
N ALA A 620 1.94 -41.98 22.25
CA ALA A 620 2.81 -43.13 21.97
C ALA A 620 4.25 -42.74 21.55
N ASP A 621 4.45 -41.52 21.02
CA ASP A 621 5.76 -40.96 20.67
C ASP A 621 6.50 -40.33 21.87
N GLY A 622 5.89 -40.34 23.05
CA GLY A 622 6.43 -39.75 24.28
C GLY A 622 6.13 -38.25 24.45
N SER A 623 5.42 -37.63 23.50
CA SER A 623 4.96 -36.25 23.66
C SER A 623 3.83 -36.14 24.68
N MET A 624 3.69 -34.97 25.29
CA MET A 624 2.62 -34.68 26.24
C MET A 624 1.80 -33.48 25.77
N THR A 625 0.48 -33.59 25.86
CA THR A 625 -0.44 -32.48 25.61
C THR A 625 -1.30 -32.23 26.84
N SER A 626 -1.51 -30.96 27.18
CA SER A 626 -2.42 -30.56 28.27
C SER A 626 -3.62 -29.80 27.70
N SER A 627 -4.82 -30.21 28.06
CA SER A 627 -6.08 -29.52 27.71
C SER A 627 -6.91 -29.28 28.95
N LYS A 628 -7.70 -28.20 28.94
CA LYS A 628 -8.75 -27.99 29.94
C LYS A 628 -9.99 -28.70 29.44
N ILE A 629 -10.64 -29.49 30.29
CA ILE A 629 -11.80 -30.28 29.91
C ILE A 629 -12.91 -30.14 30.94
N ARG A 630 -14.14 -30.40 30.51
CA ARG A 630 -15.23 -30.76 31.40
C ARG A 630 -15.39 -32.28 31.30
N TYR A 631 -15.20 -32.97 32.43
CA TYR A 631 -15.30 -34.43 32.48
C TYR A 631 -16.74 -34.88 32.71
#